data_AF-A0A7S0QN80-F1
#
_entry.id   AF-A0A7S0QN80-F1
#
_cell.length_a   1.000
_cell.length_b   1.000
_cell.length_c   1.000
_cell.angle_alpha   90.00
_cell.angle_beta   90.00
_cell.angle_gamma   90.00
#
_symmetry.space_group_name_H-M   'P 1'
#
loop_
_entity.id
_entity.type
_entity.pdbx_description
1 polymer ?
#
loop_
_entity_poly.entity_id
_entity_poly.type
_entity_poly.pdbx_seq_one_letter_code
_entity_poly.pdbx_strand_id
1 'polypeptide(L)'
;VELEPWHSFYCQRWQICTGDGWASQIARPLFQHFQPSGAVDPVAAVFFVLFVILVGWTLLSVVVAVLLENFIQASWAEREETERETKRARVGKSVAIGPLDPLLLKMVHYRSTEDLHKLTLLVFEAMDVLGTGYVEYGTMRDGLRALHLDPPIMLSAEDFQILTCNGLLCGSQGEMSFES
;
A
#
# COMPACT_ATOMS: atom_id res chain seq x y z
N VAL A 1 -9.50 38.19 -41.09
CA VAL A 1 -8.63 37.28 -40.31
C VAL A 1 -8.52 36.00 -41.12
N GLU A 2 -7.62 35.99 -42.11
CA GLU A 2 -7.30 34.80 -42.90
C GLU A 2 -6.52 33.85 -41.99
N LEU A 3 -7.15 32.73 -41.62
CA LEU A 3 -6.47 31.65 -40.92
C LEU A 3 -5.49 31.00 -41.91
N GLU A 4 -4.20 31.07 -41.59
CA GLU A 4 -3.11 30.52 -42.40
C GLU A 4 -3.41 29.07 -42.85
N PRO A 5 -3.09 28.70 -44.11
CA PRO A 5 -3.39 27.38 -44.69
C PRO A 5 -2.88 26.20 -43.84
N TRP A 6 -1.81 26.44 -43.09
CA TRP A 6 -1.14 25.46 -42.24
C TRP A 6 -2.02 24.92 -41.11
N HIS A 7 -2.94 25.72 -40.55
CA HIS A 7 -3.83 25.25 -39.49
C HIS A 7 -4.72 24.10 -39.98
N SER A 8 -5.23 24.17 -41.21
CA SER A 8 -6.02 23.11 -41.82
C SER A 8 -5.22 21.80 -41.95
N PHE A 9 -3.95 21.90 -42.37
CA PHE A 9 -3.06 20.74 -42.47
C PHE A 9 -2.72 20.11 -41.12
N TYR A 10 -2.51 20.91 -40.07
CA TYR A 10 -2.28 20.37 -38.72
C TYR A 10 -3.53 19.68 -38.17
N CYS A 11 -4.71 20.28 -38.35
CA CYS A 11 -5.97 19.68 -37.94
C CYS A 11 -6.24 18.36 -38.69
N GLN A 12 -6.01 18.31 -40.00
CA GLN A 12 -6.24 17.08 -40.78
C GLN A 12 -5.27 15.96 -40.37
N ARG A 13 -3.99 16.26 -40.13
CA ARG A 13 -3.05 15.26 -39.61
C ARG A 13 -3.45 14.75 -38.22
N TRP A 14 -3.92 15.65 -37.35
CA TRP A 14 -4.41 15.27 -36.03
C TRP A 14 -5.63 14.34 -36.12
N GLN A 15 -6.59 14.66 -36.97
CA GLN A 15 -7.77 13.85 -37.22
C GLN A 15 -7.42 12.44 -37.70
N ILE A 16 -6.44 12.32 -38.61
CA ILE A 16 -5.94 11.02 -39.08
C ILE A 16 -5.30 10.22 -37.93
N CYS A 17 -4.50 10.87 -37.07
CA CYS A 17 -3.86 10.21 -35.92
C CYS A 17 -4.86 9.73 -34.85
N THR A 18 -5.96 10.44 -34.64
CA THR A 18 -7.02 10.06 -33.69
C THR A 18 -8.06 9.13 -34.29
N GLY A 19 -7.98 8.83 -35.58
CA GLY A 19 -9.00 8.07 -36.31
C GLY A 19 -10.32 8.84 -36.50
N ASP A 20 -10.33 10.15 -36.24
CA ASP A 20 -11.48 11.02 -36.46
C ASP A 20 -11.63 11.34 -37.96
N GLY A 21 -12.87 11.25 -38.48
CA GLY A 21 -13.14 11.49 -39.90
C GLY A 21 -12.96 10.29 -40.84
N TRP A 22 -12.70 9.08 -40.35
CA TRP A 22 -12.63 7.87 -41.20
C TRP A 22 -13.93 7.65 -42.01
N ALA A 23 -15.09 7.93 -41.41
CA ALA A 23 -16.39 7.76 -42.07
C ALA A 23 -16.60 8.77 -43.22
N SER A 24 -16.13 10.02 -43.05
CA SER A 24 -16.33 11.09 -44.03
C SER A 24 -15.23 11.15 -45.10
N GLN A 25 -13.99 10.79 -44.76
CA GLN A 25 -12.83 10.88 -45.66
C GLN A 25 -12.47 9.56 -46.33
N ILE A 26 -12.84 8.41 -45.74
CA ILE A 26 -12.48 7.09 -46.29
C ILE A 26 -13.74 6.34 -46.71
N ALA A 27 -14.69 6.10 -45.80
CA ALA A 27 -15.86 5.28 -46.10
C ALA A 27 -16.80 5.94 -47.13
N ARG A 28 -17.16 7.21 -46.94
CA ARG A 28 -18.11 7.93 -47.82
C ARG A 28 -17.60 8.09 -49.27
N PRO A 29 -16.34 8.48 -49.54
CA PRO A 29 -15.81 8.53 -50.91
C PRO A 29 -15.71 7.15 -51.56
N LEU A 30 -15.38 6.10 -50.79
CA LEU A 30 -15.37 4.72 -51.28
C LEU A 30 -16.77 4.28 -51.75
N PHE A 31 -17.81 4.51 -50.94
CA PHE A 31 -19.18 4.18 -51.34
C PHE A 31 -19.65 4.97 -52.57
N GLN A 32 -19.28 6.26 -52.67
CA GLN A 32 -19.61 7.11 -53.81
C GLN A 32 -18.86 6.70 -55.09
N HIS A 33 -17.65 6.16 -54.96
CA HIS A 33 -16.87 5.65 -56.09
C HIS A 33 -17.45 4.35 -56.67
N PHE A 34 -17.90 3.43 -55.80
CA PHE A 34 -18.47 2.14 -56.23
C PHE A 34 -19.95 2.22 -56.63
N GLN A 35 -20.72 3.18 -56.09
CA GLN A 35 -22.13 3.39 -56.43
C GLN A 35 -22.44 4.88 -56.62
N PRO A 36 -22.31 5.42 -57.86
CA PRO A 36 -22.57 6.83 -58.16
C PRO A 36 -24.05 7.23 -58.05
N SER A 37 -24.97 6.27 -57.89
CA SER A 37 -26.40 6.54 -57.63
C SER A 37 -26.70 7.03 -56.21
N GLY A 38 -25.69 7.09 -55.33
CA GLY A 38 -25.85 7.50 -53.93
C GLY A 38 -26.48 6.42 -53.03
N ALA A 39 -26.81 5.26 -53.57
CA ALA A 39 -27.23 4.10 -52.78
C ALA A 39 -26.01 3.48 -52.10
N VAL A 40 -26.09 3.17 -50.81
CA VAL A 40 -25.06 2.42 -50.09
C VAL A 40 -25.36 0.93 -50.25
N ASP A 41 -24.39 0.14 -50.70
CA ASP A 41 -24.53 -1.32 -50.68
C ASP A 41 -24.58 -1.80 -49.22
N PRO A 42 -25.69 -2.40 -48.76
CA PRO A 42 -25.84 -2.88 -47.39
C PRO A 42 -24.74 -3.87 -46.99
N VAL A 43 -24.21 -4.67 -47.93
CA VAL A 43 -23.15 -5.64 -47.64
C VAL A 43 -21.84 -4.94 -47.30
N ALA A 44 -21.46 -3.94 -48.10
CA ALA A 44 -20.26 -3.16 -47.87
C ALA A 44 -20.37 -2.31 -46.59
N ALA A 45 -21.55 -1.75 -46.29
CA ALA A 45 -21.79 -1.03 -45.03
C ALA A 45 -21.56 -1.92 -43.80
N VAL A 46 -22.11 -3.14 -43.81
CA VAL A 46 -21.96 -4.10 -42.71
C VAL A 46 -20.50 -4.54 -42.55
N PHE A 47 -19.79 -4.79 -43.66
CA PHE A 47 -18.36 -5.11 -43.63
C PHE A 47 -17.54 -4.02 -42.92
N PHE A 48 -17.75 -2.74 -43.27
CA PHE A 48 -17.03 -1.63 -42.64
C PHE A 48 -17.34 -1.49 -41.15
N VAL A 49 -18.61 -1.69 -40.74
CA VAL A 49 -18.99 -1.64 -39.33
C VAL A 49 -18.30 -2.75 -38.54
N LEU A 50 -18.33 -3.98 -39.05
CA LEU A 50 -17.66 -5.12 -38.40
C LEU A 50 -16.14 -4.94 -38.36
N PHE A 51 -15.54 -4.42 -39.42
CA PHE A 51 -14.12 -4.11 -39.47
C PHE A 51 -13.72 -3.11 -38.38
N VAL A 52 -14.47 -2.02 -38.21
CA VAL A 52 -14.20 -1.02 -37.17
C VAL A 52 -14.39 -1.58 -35.77
N ILE A 53 -15.41 -2.41 -35.55
CA ILE A 53 -15.61 -3.09 -34.26
C ILE A 53 -14.46 -4.04 -33.95
N LEU A 54 -14.01 -4.84 -34.92
CA LEU A 54 -12.90 -5.78 -34.74
C LEU A 54 -11.57 -5.06 -34.50
N VAL A 55 -11.27 -4.03 -35.27
CA VAL A 55 -10.06 -3.21 -35.08
C VAL A 55 -10.12 -2.49 -33.73
N GLY A 56 -11.25 -1.89 -33.36
CA GLY A 56 -11.43 -1.25 -32.05
C GLY A 56 -11.27 -2.23 -30.89
N TRP A 57 -11.89 -3.41 -30.98
CA TRP A 57 -11.79 -4.45 -29.95
C TRP A 57 -10.37 -5.00 -29.79
N THR A 58 -9.68 -5.26 -30.90
CA THR A 58 -8.31 -5.77 -30.89
C THR A 58 -7.32 -4.72 -30.38
N LEU A 59 -7.41 -3.47 -30.84
CA LEU A 59 -6.58 -2.37 -30.34
C LEU A 59 -6.82 -2.11 -28.85
N LEU A 60 -8.07 -2.08 -28.40
CA LEU A 60 -8.41 -1.89 -26.99
C LEU A 60 -7.85 -3.02 -26.13
N SER A 61 -7.99 -4.27 -26.57
CA SER A 61 -7.48 -5.44 -25.86
C SER A 61 -5.96 -5.37 -25.67
N VAL A 62 -5.22 -4.97 -26.71
CA VAL A 62 -3.76 -4.79 -26.64
C VAL A 62 -3.39 -3.64 -25.70
N VAL A 63 -4.07 -2.49 -25.80
CA VAL A 63 -3.80 -1.35 -24.94
C VAL A 63 -4.05 -1.69 -23.47
N VAL A 64 -5.16 -2.36 -23.15
CA VAL A 64 -5.43 -2.80 -21.77
C VAL A 64 -4.36 -3.76 -21.26
N ALA A 65 -3.91 -4.71 -22.09
CA ALA A 65 -2.84 -5.61 -21.70
C ALA A 65 -1.54 -4.86 -21.37
N VAL A 66 -1.13 -3.91 -22.21
CA VAL A 66 0.07 -3.09 -21.98
C VAL A 66 -0.07 -2.21 -20.74
N LEU A 67 -1.23 -1.58 -20.53
CA LEU A 67 -1.49 -0.76 -19.34
C LEU A 67 -1.48 -1.60 -18.07
N LEU A 68 -2.10 -2.78 -18.10
CA LEU A 68 -2.12 -3.69 -16.96
C LEU A 68 -0.71 -4.20 -16.64
N GLU A 69 0.09 -4.53 -17.66
CA GLU A 69 1.47 -4.95 -17.48
C GLU A 69 2.31 -3.85 -16.81
N ASN A 70 2.21 -2.61 -17.28
CA ASN A 70 2.88 -1.47 -16.65
C ASN A 70 2.40 -1.24 -15.21
N PHE A 71 1.10 -1.35 -14.96
CA PHE A 71 0.52 -1.19 -13.62
C PHE A 71 0.97 -2.30 -12.67
N ILE A 72 0.98 -3.56 -13.13
CA ILE A 72 1.46 -4.70 -12.36
C ILE A 72 2.93 -4.52 -12.03
N GLN A 73 3.77 -4.18 -13.02
CA GLN A 73 5.20 -3.94 -12.82
C GLN A 73 5.45 -2.82 -11.79
N ALA A 74 4.73 -1.69 -11.90
CA ALA A 74 4.81 -0.60 -10.92
C ALA A 74 4.39 -1.06 -9.52
N SER A 75 3.29 -1.80 -9.40
CA SER A 75 2.79 -2.31 -8.12
C SER A 75 3.74 -3.34 -7.48
N TRP A 76 4.41 -4.14 -8.30
CA TRP A 76 5.39 -5.12 -7.83
C TRP A 76 6.68 -4.45 -7.38
N ALA A 77 7.13 -3.42 -8.09
CA ALA A 77 8.28 -2.61 -7.68
C ALA A 77 8.04 -1.94 -6.31
N GLU A 78 6.86 -1.34 -6.11
CA GLU A 78 6.48 -0.71 -4.83
C GLU A 78 6.41 -1.74 -3.68
N ARG A 79 5.83 -2.93 -3.94
CA ARG A 79 5.81 -4.02 -2.96
C ARG A 79 7.20 -4.52 -2.61
N GLU A 80 8.10 -4.62 -3.59
CA GLU A 80 9.47 -5.05 -3.34
C GLU A 80 10.25 -4.01 -2.53
N GLU A 81 10.06 -2.71 -2.80
CA GLU A 81 10.67 -1.63 -2.03
C GLU A 81 10.19 -1.64 -0.57
N THR A 82 8.88 -1.74 -0.34
CA THR A 82 8.32 -1.83 1.02
C THR A 82 8.77 -3.11 1.76
N GLU A 83 8.88 -4.24 1.07
CA GLU A 83 9.48 -5.44 1.67
C GLU A 83 10.97 -5.28 1.99
N ARG A 84 11.73 -4.59 1.15
CA ARG A 84 13.14 -4.31 1.40
C ARG A 84 13.32 -3.33 2.55
N GLU A 85 12.47 -2.33 2.69
CA GLU A 85 12.47 -1.40 3.83
C GLU A 85 12.09 -2.11 5.12
N THR A 86 11.04 -2.94 5.12
CA THR A 86 10.67 -3.73 6.31
C THR A 86 11.74 -4.75 6.67
N LYS A 87 12.41 -5.39 5.70
CA LYS A 87 13.55 -6.27 5.94
C LYS A 87 14.78 -5.50 6.44
N ARG A 88 15.08 -4.31 5.90
CA ARG A 88 16.17 -3.44 6.42
C ARG A 88 15.85 -2.92 7.83
N ALA A 89 14.60 -2.58 8.11
CA ALA A 89 14.15 -2.26 9.45
C ALA A 89 14.29 -3.46 10.38
N ARG A 90 14.02 -4.69 9.93
CA ARG A 90 14.21 -5.92 10.73
C ARG A 90 15.68 -6.33 10.90
N VAL A 91 16.51 -6.17 9.88
CA VAL A 91 17.95 -6.52 9.91
C VAL A 91 18.77 -5.43 10.62
N GLY A 92 18.32 -4.17 10.60
CA GLY A 92 18.88 -3.09 11.42
C GLY A 92 18.35 -3.04 12.85
N LYS A 93 17.23 -3.70 13.14
CA LYS A 93 16.62 -3.81 14.49
C LYS A 93 16.95 -5.15 15.16
N SER A 94 18.19 -5.64 14.98
CA SER A 94 18.83 -6.52 15.97
C SER A 94 19.58 -5.72 17.06
N VAL A 95 19.34 -4.41 17.13
CA VAL A 95 19.67 -3.58 18.29
C VAL A 95 18.36 -2.98 18.78
N ALA A 96 17.94 -3.34 19.99
CA ALA A 96 16.70 -2.90 20.63
C ALA A 96 16.53 -1.37 20.51
N ILE A 97 15.44 -0.91 19.91
CA ILE A 97 15.12 0.53 19.79
C ILE A 97 14.33 0.99 21.03
N GLY A 98 13.75 0.06 21.78
CA GLY A 98 13.19 0.32 23.09
C GLY A 98 13.40 -0.83 24.08
N PRO A 99 13.39 -0.54 25.39
CA PRO A 99 13.57 -1.54 26.44
C PRO A 99 12.50 -2.65 26.40
N LEU A 100 11.30 -2.35 25.88
CA LEU A 100 10.16 -3.29 25.81
C LEU A 100 9.98 -3.95 24.43
N ASP A 101 10.87 -3.71 23.47
CA ASP A 101 10.80 -4.33 22.13
C ASP A 101 10.74 -5.88 22.16
N PRO A 102 11.46 -6.59 23.06
CA PRO A 102 11.39 -8.06 23.12
C PRO A 102 10.00 -8.59 23.54
N LEU A 103 9.25 -7.83 24.36
CA LEU A 103 7.86 -8.15 24.69
C LEU A 103 6.96 -7.99 23.46
N LEU A 104 7.11 -6.88 22.74
CA LEU A 104 6.33 -6.60 21.54
C LEU A 104 6.56 -7.67 20.46
N LEU A 105 7.81 -8.11 20.28
CA LEU A 105 8.15 -9.17 19.34
C LEU A 105 7.42 -10.48 19.69
N LYS A 106 7.36 -10.83 20.99
CA LYS A 106 6.65 -12.02 21.46
C LYS A 106 5.13 -11.87 21.31
N MET A 107 4.57 -10.67 21.52
CA MET A 107 3.15 -10.38 21.31
C MET A 107 2.73 -10.49 19.84
N VAL A 108 3.55 -10.00 18.91
CA VAL A 108 3.28 -10.05 17.45
C VAL A 108 3.19 -11.48 16.92
N HIS A 109 3.85 -12.44 17.58
CA HIS A 109 3.80 -13.84 17.16
C HIS A 109 2.44 -14.51 17.49
N TYR A 110 1.68 -13.98 18.45
CA TYR A 110 0.39 -14.54 18.82
C TYR A 110 -0.72 -14.08 17.88
N ARG A 111 -1.43 -15.05 17.30
CA ARG A 111 -2.56 -14.82 16.37
C ARG A 111 -3.93 -14.85 17.06
N SER A 112 -3.99 -15.29 18.33
CA SER A 112 -5.20 -15.45 19.13
C SER A 112 -5.30 -14.40 20.24
N THR A 113 -6.48 -13.83 20.44
CA THR A 113 -6.77 -12.87 21.50
C THR A 113 -6.67 -13.50 22.89
N GLU A 114 -6.94 -14.80 23.01
CA GLU A 114 -6.87 -15.53 24.28
C GLU A 114 -5.42 -15.68 24.76
N ASP A 115 -4.49 -15.94 23.84
CA ASP A 115 -3.07 -16.11 24.16
C ASP A 115 -2.41 -14.77 24.50
N LEU A 116 -2.83 -13.71 23.82
CA LEU A 116 -2.42 -12.35 24.17
C LEU A 116 -2.90 -11.98 25.59
N HIS A 117 -4.14 -12.33 25.94
CA HIS A 117 -4.66 -12.08 27.28
C HIS A 117 -3.89 -12.85 28.35
N LYS A 118 -3.58 -14.14 28.11
CA LYS A 118 -2.74 -14.96 29.00
C LYS A 118 -1.35 -14.35 29.19
N LEU A 119 -0.71 -13.89 28.11
CA LEU A 119 0.60 -13.25 28.20
C LEU A 119 0.54 -11.94 28.98
N THR A 120 -0.47 -11.10 28.75
CA THR A 120 -0.67 -9.87 29.50
C THR A 120 -0.79 -10.17 31.00
N LEU A 121 -1.57 -11.17 31.39
CA LEU A 121 -1.69 -11.59 32.79
C LEU A 121 -0.36 -12.08 33.36
N LEU A 122 0.41 -12.88 32.62
CA LEU A 122 1.74 -13.33 33.05
C LEU A 122 2.71 -12.17 33.26
N VAL A 123 2.65 -11.15 32.40
CA VAL A 123 3.48 -9.94 32.54
C VAL A 123 3.08 -9.15 33.78
N PHE A 124 1.78 -8.99 34.05
CA PHE A 124 1.30 -8.33 35.27
C PHE A 124 1.68 -9.08 36.54
N GLU A 125 1.49 -10.40 36.56
CA GLU A 125 1.86 -11.25 37.69
C GLU A 125 3.38 -11.21 37.97
N ALA A 126 4.20 -11.18 36.92
CA ALA A 126 5.65 -11.06 37.06
C ALA A 126 6.09 -9.68 37.58
N MET A 127 5.36 -8.61 37.31
CA MET A 127 5.71 -7.25 37.74
C MET A 127 5.18 -6.88 39.12
N ASP A 128 4.11 -7.52 39.61
CA ASP A 128 3.53 -7.30 40.94
C ASP A 128 3.73 -8.51 41.87
N VAL A 129 4.99 -8.90 42.08
CA VAL A 129 5.34 -10.04 42.96
C VAL A 129 4.86 -9.83 44.40
N LEU A 130 4.67 -8.57 44.81
CA LEU A 130 4.26 -8.19 46.17
C LEU A 130 2.75 -8.03 46.32
N GLY A 131 1.97 -8.05 45.22
CA GLY A 131 0.51 -7.85 45.24
C GLY A 131 0.11 -6.49 45.82
N THR A 132 1.00 -5.50 45.74
CA THR A 132 0.84 -4.21 46.42
C THR A 132 -0.04 -3.23 45.66
N GLY A 133 -0.37 -3.52 44.39
CA GLY A 133 -1.07 -2.56 43.53
C GLY A 133 -0.19 -1.41 43.04
N TYR A 134 1.10 -1.42 43.43
CA TYR A 134 2.12 -0.47 43.01
C TYR A 134 3.39 -1.19 42.55
N VAL A 135 4.11 -0.60 41.59
CA VAL A 135 5.38 -1.11 41.08
C VAL A 135 6.46 -0.06 41.20
N GLU A 136 7.53 -0.43 41.92
CA GLU A 136 8.79 0.30 41.94
C GLU A 136 9.72 -0.19 40.81
N TYR A 137 10.63 0.67 40.34
CA TYR A 137 11.62 0.33 39.32
C TYR A 137 12.37 -1.00 39.59
N GLY A 138 12.76 -1.25 40.85
CA GLY A 138 13.46 -2.48 41.23
C GLY A 138 12.62 -3.73 40.95
N THR A 139 11.38 -3.73 41.42
CA THR A 139 10.42 -4.82 41.21
C THR A 139 10.08 -4.99 39.73
N MET A 140 9.88 -3.89 38.99
CA MET A 140 9.64 -3.93 37.55
C MET A 140 10.80 -4.59 36.79
N ARG A 141 12.04 -4.17 37.08
CA ARG A 141 13.23 -4.70 36.42
C ARG A 141 13.39 -6.20 36.71
N ASP A 142 13.20 -6.60 37.96
CA ASP A 142 13.41 -7.99 38.37
C ASP A 142 12.28 -8.89 37.83
N GLY A 143 11.04 -8.39 37.79
CA GLY A 143 9.91 -9.05 37.14
C GLY A 143 10.08 -9.25 35.64
N LEU A 144 10.54 -8.22 34.92
CA LEU A 144 10.82 -8.30 33.49
C LEU A 144 11.96 -9.29 33.17
N ARG A 145 12.96 -9.43 34.06
CA ARG A 145 14.02 -10.45 33.93
C ARG A 145 13.49 -11.87 34.16
N ALA A 146 12.52 -12.05 35.05
CA ALA A 146 11.92 -13.35 35.35
C ALA A 146 11.13 -13.95 34.17
N LEU A 147 10.73 -13.14 33.19
CA LEU A 147 9.93 -13.57 32.04
C LEU A 147 10.71 -14.36 30.98
N HIS A 148 12.04 -14.49 31.11
CA HIS A 148 12.93 -15.26 30.21
C HIS A 148 12.61 -15.03 28.72
N LEU A 149 12.70 -13.77 28.28
CA LEU A 149 12.57 -13.42 26.87
C LEU A 149 13.90 -13.54 26.14
N ASP A 150 13.85 -13.99 24.89
CA ASP A 150 14.97 -13.94 23.95
C ASP A 150 14.65 -12.89 22.87
N PRO A 151 15.40 -11.76 22.79
CA PRO A 151 16.50 -11.33 23.66
C PRO A 151 16.04 -10.81 25.04
N PRO A 152 16.91 -10.81 26.07
CA PRO A 152 16.53 -10.38 27.41
C PRO A 152 16.25 -8.89 27.48
N ILE A 153 15.21 -8.51 28.23
CA ILE A 153 14.86 -7.11 28.48
C ILE A 153 15.88 -6.50 29.46
N MET A 154 16.57 -5.45 29.03
CA MET A 154 17.45 -4.65 29.87
C MET A 154 16.80 -3.28 30.06
N LEU A 155 16.10 -3.10 31.17
CA LEU A 155 15.51 -1.82 31.55
C LEU A 155 16.51 -1.03 32.40
N SER A 156 16.93 0.15 31.95
CA SER A 156 17.72 1.10 32.74
C SER A 156 16.83 2.04 33.56
N ALA A 157 17.42 2.79 34.50
CA ALA A 157 16.68 3.80 35.27
C ALA A 157 16.23 4.97 34.38
N GLU A 158 17.02 5.31 33.35
CA GLU A 158 16.66 6.32 32.34
C GLU A 158 15.46 5.86 31.52
N ASP A 159 15.43 4.59 31.13
CA ASP A 159 14.29 3.99 30.44
C ASP A 159 13.01 4.05 31.28
N PHE A 160 13.11 3.75 32.58
CA PHE A 160 11.98 3.84 33.50
C PHE A 160 11.45 5.26 33.64
N GLN A 161 12.34 6.26 33.68
CA GLN A 161 11.92 7.67 33.66
C GLN A 161 11.22 8.04 32.37
N ILE A 162 11.74 7.60 31.21
CA ILE A 162 11.11 7.85 29.91
C ILE A 162 9.72 7.20 29.86
N LEU A 163 9.58 5.96 30.32
CA LEU A 163 8.31 5.23 30.37
C LEU A 163 7.27 5.89 31.28
N THR A 164 7.72 6.49 32.39
CA THR A 164 6.88 7.20 33.35
C THR A 164 6.68 8.68 33.03
N CYS A 165 7.10 9.13 31.83
CA CYS A 165 7.07 10.53 31.41
C CYS A 165 7.79 11.45 32.43
N ASN A 166 9.01 11.11 32.82
CA ASN A 166 9.81 11.77 33.86
C ASN A 166 9.09 11.85 35.22
N GLY A 167 8.40 10.77 35.61
CA GLY A 167 7.69 10.69 36.90
C GLY A 167 6.33 11.39 36.94
N LEU A 168 5.81 11.89 35.81
CA LEU A 168 4.45 12.41 35.70
C LEU A 168 3.38 11.35 36.01
N LEU A 169 3.71 10.08 35.73
CA LEU A 169 2.84 8.92 35.96
C LEU A 169 3.20 8.17 37.25
N CYS A 170 4.08 8.72 38.07
CA CYS A 170 4.45 8.17 39.36
C CYS A 170 3.70 8.89 40.48
N GLY A 171 3.37 8.16 41.55
CA GLY A 171 2.88 8.72 42.80
C GLY A 171 3.92 9.57 43.51
N SER A 172 3.55 10.11 44.68
CA SER A 172 4.43 10.98 45.48
C SER A 172 5.74 10.31 45.92
N GLN A 173 5.84 8.99 45.88
CA GLN A 173 7.06 8.25 46.20
C GLN A 173 7.80 7.66 44.98
N GLY A 174 7.40 8.02 43.75
CA GLY A 174 8.06 7.50 42.55
C GLY A 174 7.57 6.12 42.09
N GLU A 175 6.49 5.62 42.68
CA GLU A 175 5.86 4.33 42.37
C GLU A 175 4.78 4.46 41.28
N MET A 176 4.61 3.44 40.43
CA MET A 176 3.50 3.36 39.49
C MET A 176 2.33 2.61 40.12
N SER A 177 1.12 3.18 40.14
CA SER A 177 -0.10 2.47 40.56
C SER A 177 -0.74 1.72 39.40
N PHE A 178 -1.37 0.57 39.68
CA PHE A 178 -2.15 -0.19 38.69
C PHE A 178 -3.62 0.23 38.55
N GLU A 179 -4.11 1.15 39.39
CA GLU A 179 -5.47 1.67 39.27
C GLU A 179 -5.58 2.64 38.08
N SER A 180 -6.40 2.27 37.09
CA SER A 180 -6.81 3.08 35.93
C SER A 180 -8.02 3.93 36.23
#